data_AF-A0A8F5QXB6-F1
#
_entry.id   AF-A0A8F5QXB6-F1
#
_cell.length_a   1.000
_cell.length_b   1.000
_cell.length_c   1.000
_cell.angle_alpha   90.00
_cell.angle_beta   90.00
_cell.angle_gamma   90.00
#
_symmetry.space_group_name_H-M   'P 1'
#
loop_
_entity.id
_entity.type
_entity.pdbx_description
1 polymer ?
#
loop_
_entity_poly.entity_id
_entity_poly.type
_entity_poly.pdbx_seq_one_letter_code
_entity_poly.pdbx_strand_id
1 'polypeptide(L)'
;PLESRQDTASCPVTTEGDYVWKISEFYGRKPEGTYYNSLGFNIKATNGGTLDFTCSHSADKLEDHTWYSCGENSFMDFSFDSDRNGLLLKQKVSDDITYVATATLPNYCRAGGNGPKDFVCQGVA
;
A
#
# COMPACT_ATOMS: atom_id res chain seq x y z
N PRO A 1 -13.68 32.98 -19.36
CA PRO A 1 -14.29 32.26 -18.21
C PRO A 1 -13.57 30.92 -18.03
N LEU A 2 -12.86 30.75 -16.91
CA LEU A 2 -12.30 29.45 -16.52
C LEU A 2 -13.47 28.59 -16.04
N GLU A 3 -13.93 27.65 -16.86
CA GLU A 3 -14.94 26.69 -16.44
C GLU A 3 -14.46 25.96 -15.18
N SER A 4 -15.34 25.87 -14.18
CA SER A 4 -15.13 25.01 -13.01
C SER A 4 -14.88 23.58 -13.50
N ARG A 5 -13.86 22.90 -12.95
CA ARG A 5 -13.65 21.47 -13.18
C ARG A 5 -14.98 20.74 -13.00
N GLN A 6 -15.34 19.88 -13.96
CA GLN A 6 -16.55 19.07 -13.88
C GLN A 6 -16.54 18.20 -12.62
N ASP A 7 -17.37 18.54 -11.63
CA ASP A 7 -17.61 17.74 -10.41
C ASP A 7 -18.46 16.47 -10.67
N THR A 8 -18.79 16.18 -11.93
CA THR A 8 -19.69 15.08 -12.32
C THR A 8 -18.98 13.88 -12.95
N ALA A 9 -17.65 13.81 -12.92
CA ALA A 9 -16.93 12.63 -13.38
C ALA A 9 -17.03 11.52 -12.31
N SER A 10 -17.81 10.48 -12.58
CA SER A 10 -17.74 9.23 -11.82
C SER A 10 -16.30 8.73 -11.84
N CYS A 11 -15.64 8.66 -10.69
CA CYS A 11 -14.26 8.19 -10.60
C CYS A 11 -14.12 6.84 -11.33
N PRO A 12 -13.19 6.69 -12.28
CA PRO A 12 -13.03 5.45 -13.04
C PRO A 12 -12.32 4.38 -12.19
N VAL A 13 -12.90 4.03 -11.06
CA VAL A 13 -12.39 3.07 -10.08
C VAL A 13 -13.56 2.30 -9.47
N THR A 14 -13.45 0.98 -9.46
CA THR A 14 -14.40 0.12 -8.76
C THR A 14 -14.06 0.12 -7.27
N THR A 15 -15.04 0.47 -6.43
CA THR A 15 -14.84 0.59 -4.97
C THR A 15 -15.50 -0.54 -4.17
N GLU A 16 -16.27 -1.42 -4.81
CA GLU A 16 -17.00 -2.50 -4.15
C GLU A 16 -16.94 -3.80 -4.97
N GLY A 17 -16.80 -4.94 -4.30
CA GLY A 17 -16.89 -6.28 -4.88
C GLY A 17 -16.21 -7.36 -4.05
N ASP A 18 -16.54 -8.62 -4.30
CA ASP A 18 -15.99 -9.78 -3.57
C ASP A 18 -14.46 -9.89 -3.65
N TYR A 19 -13.89 -9.41 -4.76
CA TYR A 19 -12.45 -9.39 -5.02
C TYR A 19 -11.88 -7.97 -5.10
N VAL A 20 -12.57 -7.00 -4.50
CA VAL A 20 -12.11 -5.61 -4.39
C VAL A 20 -11.82 -5.31 -2.93
N TRP A 21 -10.58 -4.90 -2.64
CA TRP A 21 -10.16 -4.49 -1.30
C TRP A 21 -9.77 -3.02 -1.28
N LYS A 22 -10.13 -2.34 -0.20
CA LYS A 22 -9.69 -0.97 0.07
C LYS A 22 -8.31 -1.01 0.71
N ILE A 23 -7.37 -0.27 0.14
CA ILE A 23 -6.06 0.03 0.74
C ILE A 23 -6.11 1.44 1.33
N SER A 24 -5.68 1.60 2.58
CA SER A 24 -5.67 2.91 3.26
C SER A 24 -4.54 3.01 4.28
N GLU A 25 -4.37 4.19 4.87
CA GLU A 25 -3.40 4.44 5.95
C GLU A 25 -1.97 3.99 5.61
N PHE A 26 -1.55 4.22 4.36
CA PHE A 26 -0.17 3.94 3.98
C PHE A 26 0.78 4.73 4.86
N TYR A 27 1.78 4.05 5.40
CA TYR A 27 2.90 4.67 6.08
C TYR A 27 4.21 4.03 5.61
N GLY A 28 5.28 4.82 5.60
CA GLY A 28 6.62 4.29 5.41
C GLY A 28 7.68 5.24 5.94
N ARG A 29 8.84 4.71 6.32
CA ARG A 29 9.97 5.49 6.81
C ARG A 29 11.21 5.23 5.96
N LYS A 30 11.82 6.31 5.49
CA LYS A 30 13.11 6.30 4.79
C LYS A 30 14.18 6.94 5.69
N PRO A 31 14.93 6.16 6.49
CA PRO A 31 15.87 6.72 7.48
C PRO A 31 17.01 7.52 6.82
N GLU A 32 17.41 7.13 5.61
CA GLU A 32 18.45 7.80 4.82
C GLU A 32 17.90 8.47 3.54
N GLY A 33 16.59 8.71 3.49
CA GLY A 33 15.90 9.39 2.39
C GLY A 33 15.81 8.60 1.08
N THR A 34 16.33 7.37 1.03
CA THR A 34 16.41 6.55 -0.20
C THR A 34 15.54 5.30 -0.11
N TYR A 35 15.91 4.35 0.75
CA TYR A 35 15.21 3.09 0.96
C TYR A 35 14.24 3.15 2.15
N TYR A 36 13.22 2.27 2.15
CA TYR A 36 12.35 2.09 3.32
C TYR A 36 13.00 1.13 4.33
N ASN A 37 12.88 1.41 5.62
CA ASN A 37 13.17 0.43 6.69
C ASN A 37 11.89 -0.07 7.38
N SER A 38 10.77 0.61 7.14
CA SER A 38 9.45 0.23 7.61
C SER A 38 8.42 0.72 6.60
N LEU A 39 7.44 -0.13 6.30
CA LEU A 39 6.32 0.17 5.41
C LEU A 39 5.09 -0.61 5.87
N GLY A 40 3.92 0.01 5.78
CA GLY A 40 2.65 -0.67 6.00
C GLY A 40 1.44 0.10 5.51
N PHE A 41 0.31 -0.60 5.47
CA PHE A 41 -0.99 -0.10 5.03
C PHE A 41 -2.10 -1.02 5.54
N ASN A 42 -3.32 -0.52 5.60
CA ASN A 42 -4.49 -1.30 5.96
C ASN A 42 -5.14 -1.90 4.71
N ILE A 43 -5.68 -3.12 4.85
CA ILE A 43 -6.44 -3.83 3.83
C ILE A 43 -7.82 -4.14 4.41
N LYS A 44 -8.87 -3.72 3.72
CA LYS A 44 -10.25 -3.92 4.14
C LYS A 44 -11.13 -4.47 3.02
N ALA A 45 -11.98 -5.45 3.33
CA ALA A 45 -12.99 -5.95 2.40
C ALA A 45 -14.03 -4.87 2.06
N THR A 46 -14.51 -4.88 0.83
CA THR A 46 -15.53 -3.93 0.35
C THR A 46 -16.92 -4.56 0.20
N ASN A 47 -17.03 -5.89 0.29
CA ASN A 47 -18.29 -6.65 0.12
C ASN A 47 -19.07 -6.88 1.42
N GLY A 48 -18.80 -6.11 2.49
CA GLY A 48 -19.41 -6.31 3.80
C GLY A 48 -18.85 -7.48 4.62
N GLY A 49 -17.79 -8.15 4.14
CA GLY A 49 -17.03 -9.13 4.91
C GLY A 49 -16.26 -8.52 6.09
N THR A 50 -15.71 -9.37 6.95
CA THR A 50 -15.03 -8.96 8.19
C THR A 50 -13.53 -8.72 8.05
N LEU A 51 -12.97 -8.88 6.84
CA LEU A 51 -11.54 -8.70 6.62
C LEU A 51 -11.17 -7.22 6.81
N ASP A 52 -10.39 -6.93 7.83
CA ASP A 52 -9.87 -5.60 8.15
C ASP A 52 -8.58 -5.76 8.96
N PHE A 53 -7.42 -5.57 8.34
CA PHE A 53 -6.13 -5.79 8.99
C PHE A 53 -5.01 -4.93 8.41
N THR A 54 -3.95 -4.75 9.20
CA THR A 54 -2.72 -4.06 8.76
C THR A 54 -1.75 -5.05 8.12
N CYS A 55 -1.28 -4.73 6.92
CA CYS A 55 -0.17 -5.39 6.26
C CYS A 55 1.08 -4.53 6.41
N SER A 56 2.13 -5.05 7.04
CA SER A 56 3.37 -4.28 7.22
C SER A 56 4.61 -5.16 7.31
N HIS A 57 5.77 -4.54 7.07
CA HIS A 57 7.07 -5.17 7.26
C HIS A 57 8.10 -4.16 7.76
N SER A 58 9.12 -4.63 8.46
CA SER A 58 10.23 -3.78 8.91
C SER A 58 11.53 -4.58 8.94
N ALA A 59 12.61 -3.95 8.49
CA ALA A 59 13.96 -4.50 8.45
C ALA A 59 14.96 -3.33 8.41
N ASP A 60 16.27 -3.59 8.51
CA ASP A 60 17.28 -2.54 8.36
C ASP A 60 17.18 -1.83 7.01
N LYS A 61 16.87 -2.59 5.95
CA LYS A 61 16.57 -2.12 4.60
C LYS A 61 15.56 -3.06 3.95
N LEU A 62 14.48 -2.49 3.43
CA LEU A 62 13.54 -3.18 2.55
C LEU A 62 14.02 -3.02 1.10
N GLU A 63 13.90 -4.08 0.32
CA GLU A 63 14.25 -4.13 -1.09
C GLU A 63 12.99 -4.11 -1.94
N ASP A 64 13.05 -3.36 -3.04
CA ASP A 64 11.98 -3.35 -4.03
C ASP A 64 11.87 -4.74 -4.69
N HIS A 65 10.69 -5.06 -5.24
CA HIS A 65 10.40 -6.33 -5.93
C HIS A 65 10.62 -7.61 -5.10
N THR A 66 10.73 -7.48 -3.78
CA THR A 66 10.85 -8.60 -2.84
C THR A 66 9.51 -8.88 -2.18
N TRP A 67 9.19 -10.17 -1.99
CA TRP A 67 7.97 -10.59 -1.28
C TRP A 67 8.17 -10.57 0.22
N TYR A 68 7.32 -9.82 0.91
CA TYR A 68 7.24 -9.75 2.35
C TYR A 68 5.87 -10.28 2.80
N SER A 69 5.87 -11.11 3.84
CA SER A 69 4.62 -11.50 4.50
C SER A 69 4.01 -10.28 5.18
N CYS A 70 2.69 -10.09 5.04
CA CYS A 70 1.97 -8.98 5.67
C CYS A 70 1.97 -9.00 7.20
N GLY A 71 2.35 -10.12 7.82
CA GLY A 71 2.39 -10.29 9.27
C GLY A 71 2.50 -11.76 9.67
N GLU A 72 2.72 -12.03 10.95
CA GLU A 72 2.77 -13.41 11.46
C GLU A 72 1.44 -14.13 11.17
N ASN A 73 1.52 -15.29 10.51
CA ASN A 73 0.36 -16.07 10.05
C ASN A 73 -0.56 -15.36 9.03
N SER A 74 -0.06 -14.33 8.32
CA SER A 74 -0.83 -13.73 7.24
C SER A 74 -0.94 -14.67 6.04
N PHE A 75 -2.11 -14.70 5.43
CA PHE A 75 -2.39 -15.41 4.18
C PHE A 75 -2.04 -14.57 2.93
N MET A 76 -1.52 -13.35 3.14
CA MET A 76 -1.12 -12.43 2.07
C MET A 76 0.37 -12.07 2.17
N ASP A 77 1.00 -12.02 1.00
CA ASP A 77 2.30 -11.40 0.80
C ASP A 77 2.12 -10.11 0.00
N PHE A 78 3.05 -9.18 0.18
CA PHE A 78 3.14 -7.98 -0.62
C PHE A 78 4.55 -7.76 -1.15
N SER A 79 4.66 -7.04 -2.26
CA SER A 79 5.87 -6.46 -2.79
C SER A 79 5.62 -4.99 -3.10
N PHE A 80 6.68 -4.17 -3.06
CA PHE A 80 6.57 -2.74 -3.29
C PHE A 80 7.66 -2.24 -4.23
N ASP A 81 7.29 -1.31 -5.10
CA ASP A 81 8.15 -0.65 -6.07
C ASP A 81 8.21 0.84 -5.71
N SER A 82 9.30 1.24 -5.06
CA SER A 82 9.43 2.58 -4.48
C SER A 82 9.56 3.69 -5.53
N ASP A 83 9.98 3.36 -6.76
CA ASP A 83 10.11 4.31 -7.89
C ASP A 83 8.76 4.90 -8.34
N ARG A 84 7.68 4.15 -8.17
CA ARG A 84 6.32 4.47 -8.65
C ARG A 84 5.25 4.37 -7.58
N ASN A 85 5.64 4.16 -6.32
CA ASN A 85 4.74 3.83 -5.22
C ASN A 85 3.81 2.65 -5.55
N GLY A 86 4.34 1.63 -6.24
CA GLY A 86 3.58 0.49 -6.72
C GLY A 86 3.47 -0.59 -5.65
N LEU A 87 2.25 -0.96 -5.30
CA LEU A 87 1.95 -2.13 -4.48
C LEU A 87 1.62 -3.31 -5.39
N LEU A 88 2.19 -4.48 -5.08
CA LEU A 88 1.78 -5.76 -5.61
C LEU A 88 1.38 -6.66 -4.43
N LEU A 89 0.16 -7.21 -4.45
CA LEU A 89 -0.33 -8.18 -3.49
C LEU A 89 -0.39 -9.57 -4.11
N LYS A 90 -0.20 -10.59 -3.29
CA LYS A 90 -0.34 -11.99 -3.66
C LYS A 90 -1.05 -12.74 -2.54
N GLN A 91 -2.07 -13.50 -2.92
CA GLN A 91 -2.84 -14.37 -2.03
C GLN A 91 -2.82 -15.79 -2.59
N LYS A 92 -2.20 -16.73 -1.89
CA LYS A 92 -2.30 -18.17 -2.23
C LYS A 92 -3.57 -18.72 -1.58
N VAL A 93 -4.54 -19.13 -2.40
CA VAL A 93 -5.84 -19.64 -1.93
C VAL A 93 -5.85 -21.16 -1.85
N SER A 94 -5.17 -21.83 -2.78
CA SER A 94 -4.99 -23.27 -2.82
C SER A 94 -3.68 -23.60 -3.55
N ASP A 95 -3.40 -24.89 -3.78
CA ASP A 95 -2.21 -25.29 -4.55
C ASP A 95 -2.26 -24.87 -6.02
N ASP A 96 -3.46 -24.71 -6.58
CA ASP A 96 -3.66 -24.37 -7.99
C ASP A 96 -4.08 -22.91 -8.23
N ILE A 97 -4.47 -22.18 -7.17
CA ILE A 97 -5.06 -20.84 -7.28
C ILE A 97 -4.25 -19.82 -6.47
N THR A 98 -3.73 -18.82 -7.19
CA THR A 98 -3.09 -17.63 -6.62
C THR A 98 -3.72 -16.39 -7.24
N TYR A 99 -4.18 -15.47 -6.39
CA TYR A 99 -4.63 -14.15 -6.82
C TYR A 99 -3.50 -13.14 -6.67
N VAL A 100 -3.46 -12.18 -7.59
CA VAL A 100 -2.56 -11.03 -7.54
C VAL A 100 -3.35 -9.75 -7.78
N ALA A 101 -2.92 -8.66 -7.14
CA ALA A 101 -3.52 -7.34 -7.31
C ALA A 101 -2.44 -6.27 -7.30
N THR A 102 -2.66 -5.18 -8.03
CA THR A 102 -1.73 -4.05 -8.08
C THR A 102 -2.43 -2.73 -7.83
N ALA A 103 -1.76 -1.81 -7.15
CA ALA A 103 -2.24 -0.45 -6.98
C ALA A 103 -1.07 0.53 -6.92
N THR A 104 -1.29 1.79 -7.27
CA THR A 104 -0.41 2.87 -6.85
C THR A 104 -0.91 3.37 -5.50
N LEU A 105 -0.02 3.61 -4.54
CA LEU A 105 -0.34 4.20 -3.23
C LEU A 105 0.20 5.64 -3.17
N PRO A 106 -0.59 6.65 -3.60
CA PRO A 106 -0.18 8.04 -3.49
C PRO A 106 0.16 8.38 -2.05
N ASN A 107 1.35 8.94 -1.85
CA ASN A 107 1.84 9.33 -0.53
C ASN A 107 2.66 10.62 -0.62
N TYR A 108 2.81 11.26 0.53
CA TYR A 108 3.63 12.45 0.70
C TYR A 108 4.65 12.23 1.82
N CYS A 109 5.91 12.52 1.52
CA CYS A 109 7.02 12.38 2.47
C CYS A 109 7.42 13.74 3.04
N ARG A 110 7.63 13.79 4.36
CA ARG A 110 8.14 14.96 5.09
C ARG A 110 9.29 14.57 6.00
N ALA A 111 10.07 15.54 6.45
CA ALA A 111 11.14 15.32 7.41
C ALA A 111 10.59 14.64 8.69
N GLY A 112 11.20 13.53 9.10
CA GLY A 112 10.81 12.73 10.27
C GLY A 112 11.46 13.18 11.58
N GLY A 113 12.53 13.96 11.50
CA GLY A 113 13.20 14.56 12.66
C GLY A 113 14.21 13.65 13.37
N ASN A 114 14.35 12.38 12.95
CA ASN A 114 15.33 11.45 13.51
C ASN A 114 16.60 11.35 12.63
N GLY A 115 17.16 12.50 12.27
CA GLY A 115 18.34 12.62 11.42
C GLY A 115 18.13 13.60 10.25
N PRO A 116 19.22 14.12 9.66
CA PRO A 116 19.14 15.13 8.60
C PRO A 116 18.53 14.62 7.28
N LYS A 117 18.47 13.29 7.09
CA LYS A 117 17.92 12.63 5.89
C LYS A 117 16.71 11.75 6.20
N ASP A 118 16.19 11.81 7.41
CA ASP A 118 15.06 10.98 7.83
C ASP A 118 13.76 11.52 7.24
N PHE A 119 13.07 10.70 6.47
CA PHE A 119 11.75 11.00 5.91
C PHE A 119 10.71 10.02 6.40
N VAL A 120 9.52 10.54 6.71
CA VAL A 120 8.31 9.77 6.98
C VAL A 120 7.29 10.07 5.88
N CYS A 121 6.74 9.03 5.28
CA CYS A 121 5.80 9.07 4.18
C CYS A 121 4.43 8.58 4.65
N GLN A 122 3.37 9.29 4.27
CA GLN A 122 1.99 8.96 4.64
C GLN A 122 1.09 9.03 3.40
N GLY A 123 0.10 8.14 3.32
CA GLY A 123 -0.87 8.11 2.23
C GLY A 123 -1.65 9.42 2.11
N VAL A 124 -1.94 9.86 0.87
CA VAL A 124 -2.71 11.07 0.57
C VAL A 124 -4.01 10.72 -0.15
N ALA A 125 -4.83 9.88 0.50
CA ALA A 125 -6.14 9.45 0.03
C ALA A 125 -7.24 9.94 0.97
#